data_AF-A0A1N7KUL5-F1
#
_entry.id   AF-A0A1N7KUL5-F1
#
_cell.length_a   1.000
_cell.length_b   1.000
_cell.length_c   1.000
_cell.angle_alpha   90.00
_cell.angle_beta   90.00
_cell.angle_gamma   90.00
#
_symmetry.space_group_name_H-M   'P 1'
#
loop_
_entity.id
_entity.type
_entity.pdbx_description
1 polymer ?
#
loop_
_entity_poly.entity_id
_entity_poly.type
_entity_poly.pdbx_seq_one_letter_code
_entity_poly.pdbx_strand_id
1 'polypeptide(L)'
;MKQLSLLLLLIFGFTSCQKQIDNSHSKLIINIAEAKYETIGFSDKYEVLPKLNIQEISEDAFNKLKITKNSFQQTPIKKNKGNYFLDINNKTLQLKGENDNETEKKQGGIWYNYLGFYPSLDMYAVSANSVSEGIDFSDFELINKSNGKIVKIVSPGDDKIENPVLSPQINYLAYFHNQIYDNNSFFGILKIDSNKDLREYKSLILENFKIYQVNWSDDHLILIKASTDGGKTFKYYRSDILSKNINQGLEEKEEWEGTYHSEAINRDNAKTVFDINIKSLDNISINIDDDGSKESYSNIKAETINKDKIKVIYNSSFEDDMGTIYIEKSDDKFYISGTPIYLINPGNNEMPLKKIK
;
A
#
# COMPACT_ATOMS: atom_id res chain seq x y z
N MET A 1 49.14 94.45 29.87
CA MET A 1 49.44 93.22 29.11
C MET A 1 49.11 92.01 29.97
N LYS A 2 48.64 90.95 29.33
CA LYS A 2 47.64 89.96 29.77
C LYS A 2 48.05 89.06 30.94
N GLN A 3 47.05 88.70 31.75
CA GLN A 3 46.95 87.51 32.60
C GLN A 3 45.56 86.87 32.41
N LEU A 4 45.39 85.63 32.93
CA LEU A 4 44.29 84.65 32.91
C LEU A 4 44.43 83.59 31.80
N SER A 5 44.64 82.28 32.04
CA SER A 5 44.16 81.28 33.05
C SER A 5 42.86 80.56 32.67
N LEU A 6 42.93 79.22 32.63
CA LEU A 6 41.88 78.19 32.88
C LEU A 6 40.68 78.10 31.89
N LEU A 7 39.98 76.98 31.63
CA LEU A 7 39.82 75.66 32.24
C LEU A 7 39.05 74.74 31.25
N LEU A 8 39.21 73.42 31.41
CA LEU A 8 38.40 72.26 30.96
C LEU A 8 36.90 72.49 30.69
N LEU A 9 36.34 71.77 29.69
CA LEU A 9 35.30 70.73 29.89
C LEU A 9 34.97 69.99 28.57
N LEU A 10 35.20 68.68 28.52
CA LEU A 10 34.76 67.75 27.47
C LEU A 10 33.61 66.91 28.05
N ILE A 11 32.38 67.15 27.58
CA ILE A 11 31.19 66.39 27.99
C ILE A 11 30.99 65.26 26.98
N PHE A 12 31.07 64.01 27.46
CA PHE A 12 30.64 62.81 26.75
C PHE A 12 29.11 62.83 26.58
N GLY A 13 28.64 62.90 25.34
CA GLY A 13 27.24 62.64 25.00
C GLY A 13 27.00 61.13 24.89
N PHE A 14 26.27 60.56 25.83
CA PHE A 14 25.67 59.23 25.70
C PHE A 14 24.52 59.30 24.68
N THR A 15 24.73 58.79 23.47
CA THR A 15 23.63 58.42 22.58
C THR A 15 23.05 57.10 23.07
N SER A 16 21.94 57.20 23.80
CA SER A 16 21.05 56.10 24.11
C SER A 16 20.52 55.51 22.79
N CYS A 17 21.12 54.40 22.35
CA CYS A 17 20.59 53.57 21.29
C CYS A 17 19.35 52.86 21.87
N GLN A 18 18.17 53.46 21.67
CA GLN A 18 16.90 52.78 21.92
C GLN A 18 16.82 51.60 20.97
N LYS A 19 17.04 50.42 21.55
CA LYS A 19 16.84 49.13 20.92
C LYS A 19 15.37 49.04 20.51
N GLN A 20 15.12 49.26 19.23
CA GLN A 20 13.81 49.04 18.61
C GLN A 20 13.46 47.56 18.84
N ILE A 21 12.52 47.32 19.74
CA ILE A 21 11.98 45.99 19.99
C ILE A 21 11.15 45.67 18.75
N ASP A 22 11.77 44.97 17.80
CA ASP A 22 11.05 44.22 16.79
C ASP A 22 10.18 43.20 17.52
N ASN A 23 8.90 43.51 17.68
CA ASN A 23 7.86 42.51 17.98
C ASN A 23 7.66 41.63 16.75
N SER A 24 8.72 40.91 16.36
CA SER A 24 8.58 39.70 15.56
C SER A 24 7.92 38.69 16.46
N HIS A 25 6.61 38.48 16.27
CA HIS A 25 5.93 37.30 16.75
C HIS A 25 6.59 36.08 16.10
N SER A 26 7.70 35.61 16.68
CA SER A 26 8.39 34.43 16.21
C SER A 26 7.45 33.24 16.42
N LYS A 27 6.99 32.65 15.31
CA LYS A 27 6.20 31.41 15.35
C LYS A 27 6.96 30.38 16.16
N LEU A 28 6.26 29.69 17.06
CA LEU A 28 6.82 28.58 17.83
C LEU A 28 7.36 27.53 16.86
N ILE A 29 8.64 27.17 17.00
CA ILE A 29 9.26 26.10 16.21
C ILE A 29 9.08 24.78 16.96
N ILE A 30 8.57 23.76 16.28
CA ILE A 30 8.38 22.40 16.82
C ILE A 30 9.16 21.41 15.95
N ASN A 31 9.83 20.44 16.58
CA ASN A 31 10.45 19.32 15.86
C ASN A 31 9.38 18.27 15.49
N ILE A 32 9.37 17.82 14.24
CA ILE A 32 8.43 16.78 13.79
C ILE A 32 8.52 15.47 14.57
N ALA A 33 9.70 15.14 15.13
CA ALA A 33 9.87 13.95 15.97
C ALA A 33 9.01 13.97 17.26
N GLU A 34 8.55 15.16 17.70
CA GLU A 34 7.69 15.35 18.86
C GLU A 34 6.20 15.46 18.48
N ALA A 35 5.90 15.51 17.18
CA ALA A 35 4.54 15.67 16.69
C ALA A 35 3.78 14.34 16.72
N LYS A 36 2.48 14.42 17.03
CA LYS A 36 1.58 13.27 16.91
C LYS A 36 1.18 13.10 15.45
N TYR A 37 1.11 11.84 15.01
CA TYR A 37 0.65 11.47 13.68
C TYR A 37 -0.41 10.36 13.78
N GLU A 38 -1.27 10.31 12.77
CA GLU A 38 -2.14 9.18 12.47
C GLU A 38 -1.46 8.28 11.45
N THR A 39 -1.50 6.97 11.65
CA THR A 39 -0.85 6.01 10.76
C THR A 39 -1.88 5.17 10.03
N ILE A 40 -1.73 5.07 8.71
CA ILE A 40 -2.57 4.29 7.81
C ILE A 40 -1.69 3.56 6.79
N GLY A 41 -2.28 2.67 6.01
CA GLY A 41 -1.61 2.00 4.90
C GLY A 41 -1.04 0.63 5.25
N PHE A 42 -1.38 0.06 6.40
CA PHE A 42 -0.89 -1.26 6.80
C PHE A 42 -1.44 -2.37 5.89
N SER A 43 -0.57 -3.29 5.48
CA SER A 43 -0.91 -4.37 4.55
C SER A 43 -2.02 -5.28 5.08
N ASP A 44 -2.01 -5.60 6.38
CA ASP A 44 -3.02 -6.42 7.07
C ASP A 44 -4.43 -5.81 6.99
N LYS A 45 -4.54 -4.48 7.04
CA LYS A 45 -5.81 -3.77 6.83
C LYS A 45 -6.33 -3.97 5.42
N TYR A 46 -5.44 -3.97 4.43
CA TYR A 46 -5.84 -4.17 3.05
C TYR A 46 -6.20 -5.61 2.71
N GLU A 47 -5.70 -6.61 3.44
CA GLU A 47 -6.03 -8.02 3.22
C GLU A 47 -7.55 -8.28 3.34
N VAL A 48 -8.20 -7.65 4.30
CA VAL A 48 -9.65 -7.81 4.56
C VAL A 48 -10.54 -6.84 3.78
N LEU A 49 -9.95 -5.88 3.05
CA LEU A 49 -10.67 -4.89 2.26
C LEU A 49 -10.93 -5.40 0.82
N PRO A 50 -12.00 -4.92 0.17
CA PRO A 50 -12.27 -5.27 -1.22
C PRO A 50 -11.09 -4.93 -2.13
N LYS A 51 -10.75 -5.84 -3.04
CA LYS A 51 -9.71 -5.62 -4.04
C LYS A 51 -10.22 -4.82 -5.23
N LEU A 52 -9.31 -4.22 -5.99
CA LEU A 52 -9.62 -3.58 -7.27
C LEU A 52 -9.54 -4.61 -8.38
N ASN A 53 -10.44 -4.52 -9.36
CA ASN A 53 -10.30 -5.23 -10.63
C ASN A 53 -9.73 -4.30 -11.68
N ILE A 54 -8.82 -4.80 -12.50
CA ILE A 54 -8.26 -4.05 -13.62
C ILE A 54 -8.73 -4.65 -14.94
N GLN A 55 -8.96 -3.77 -15.92
CA GLN A 55 -9.22 -4.15 -17.29
C GLN A 55 -8.16 -3.49 -18.19
N GLU A 56 -7.51 -4.28 -19.04
CA GLU A 56 -6.56 -3.75 -20.02
C GLU A 56 -7.28 -2.83 -21.02
N ILE A 57 -6.63 -1.73 -21.39
CA ILE A 57 -7.08 -0.75 -22.37
C ILE A 57 -5.93 -0.38 -23.31
N SER A 58 -6.25 0.25 -24.44
CA SER A 58 -5.23 0.78 -25.34
C SER A 58 -4.57 2.05 -24.77
N GLU A 59 -3.35 2.34 -25.23
CA GLU A 59 -2.65 3.60 -24.94
C GLU A 59 -3.47 4.83 -25.34
N ASP A 60 -4.12 4.78 -26.51
CA ASP A 60 -4.98 5.87 -26.99
C ASP A 60 -6.16 6.11 -26.05
N ALA A 61 -6.78 5.04 -25.54
CA ALA A 61 -7.86 5.15 -24.58
C ALA A 61 -7.36 5.77 -23.27
N PHE A 62 -6.21 5.30 -22.75
CA PHE A 62 -5.57 5.87 -21.56
C PHE A 62 -5.31 7.37 -21.71
N ASN A 63 -4.72 7.78 -22.84
CA ASN A 63 -4.38 9.18 -23.11
C ASN A 63 -5.60 10.08 -23.30
N LYS A 64 -6.71 9.55 -23.82
CA LYS A 64 -7.98 10.30 -23.97
C LYS A 64 -8.73 10.45 -22.66
N LEU A 65 -8.67 9.44 -21.79
CA LEU A 65 -9.43 9.40 -20.53
C LEU A 65 -8.73 10.16 -19.40
N LYS A 66 -7.39 10.28 -19.42
CA LYS A 66 -6.65 10.91 -18.32
C LYS A 66 -7.10 12.36 -18.07
N ILE A 67 -7.41 12.65 -16.81
CA ILE A 67 -7.68 14.00 -16.33
C ILE A 67 -6.58 14.41 -15.34
N THR A 68 -6.10 15.64 -15.49
CA THR A 68 -5.16 16.26 -14.55
C THR A 68 -5.90 17.32 -13.76
N LYS A 69 -6.25 17.01 -12.52
CA LYS A 69 -6.84 17.95 -11.54
C LYS A 69 -6.19 17.72 -10.17
N ASN A 70 -6.28 18.71 -9.29
CA ASN A 70 -5.72 18.65 -7.93
C ASN A 70 -4.22 18.35 -7.94
N SER A 71 -3.52 18.88 -8.95
CA SER A 71 -2.12 18.57 -9.21
C SER A 71 -1.24 18.90 -8.01
N PHE A 72 -0.33 17.97 -7.74
CA PHE A 72 0.79 18.16 -6.85
C PHE A 72 1.67 19.33 -7.34
N GLN A 73 2.12 20.17 -6.42
CA GLN A 73 2.94 21.34 -6.73
C GLN A 73 4.24 21.29 -5.96
N GLN A 74 5.35 21.43 -6.67
CA GLN A 74 6.65 21.64 -6.04
C GLN A 74 6.75 23.10 -5.58
N THR A 75 6.22 23.38 -4.39
CA THR A 75 6.25 24.74 -3.83
C THR A 75 7.52 24.96 -3.02
N PRO A 76 8.23 26.09 -3.19
CA PRO A 76 9.46 26.34 -2.44
C PRO A 76 9.17 26.51 -0.95
N ILE A 77 10.07 25.99 -0.12
CA ILE A 77 10.02 26.12 1.34
C ILE A 77 11.36 26.65 1.86
N LYS A 78 11.35 27.16 3.10
CA LYS A 78 12.57 27.62 3.74
C LYS A 78 13.44 26.42 4.10
N LYS A 79 14.68 26.41 3.62
CA LYS A 79 15.73 25.45 3.99
C LYS A 79 16.86 26.20 4.69
N ASN A 80 17.32 25.70 5.84
CA ASN A 80 18.48 26.28 6.55
C ASN A 80 19.25 25.19 7.29
N LYS A 81 20.58 25.16 7.11
CA LYS A 81 21.49 24.16 7.73
C LYS A 81 20.96 22.72 7.61
N GLY A 82 20.57 22.31 6.41
CA GLY A 82 20.04 20.96 6.15
C GLY A 82 18.62 20.70 6.68
N ASN A 83 17.97 21.65 7.35
CA ASN A 83 16.60 21.49 7.85
C ASN A 83 15.59 22.18 6.94
N TYR A 84 14.42 21.57 6.80
CA TYR A 84 13.23 22.13 6.17
C TYR A 84 12.33 22.77 7.24
N PHE A 85 11.70 23.89 6.89
CA PHE A 85 10.78 24.62 7.77
C PHE A 85 9.44 24.79 7.07
N LEU A 86 8.41 24.13 7.60
CA LEU A 86 7.04 24.18 7.09
C LEU A 86 6.19 25.02 8.03
N ASP A 87 5.53 26.04 7.50
CA ASP A 87 4.59 26.82 8.29
C ASP A 87 3.27 26.07 8.42
N ILE A 88 2.88 25.75 9.66
CA ILE A 88 1.63 25.06 9.98
C ILE A 88 0.85 25.85 11.03
N ASN A 89 -0.39 26.24 10.72
CA ASN A 89 -1.23 27.08 11.57
C ASN A 89 -0.44 28.32 12.05
N ASN A 90 -0.24 28.46 13.38
CA ASN A 90 0.52 29.53 14.01
C ASN A 90 1.94 29.12 14.45
N LYS A 91 2.45 28.03 13.88
CA LYS A 91 3.74 27.40 14.25
C LYS A 91 4.57 27.13 13.00
N THR A 92 5.83 26.79 13.21
CA THR A 92 6.72 26.30 12.16
C THR A 92 7.22 24.92 12.55
N LEU A 93 6.95 23.92 11.71
CA LEU A 93 7.46 22.58 11.87
C LEU A 93 8.85 22.50 11.26
N GLN A 94 9.81 22.03 12.05
CA GLN A 94 11.18 21.79 11.62
C GLN A 94 11.36 20.30 11.30
N LEU A 95 11.86 20.00 10.12
CA LEU A 95 12.20 18.66 9.67
C LEU A 95 13.69 18.59 9.36
N LYS A 96 14.36 17.58 9.91
CA LYS A 96 15.76 17.30 9.61
C LYS A 96 15.86 16.69 8.21
N GLY A 97 16.45 17.40 7.26
CA GLY A 97 16.70 16.86 5.93
C GLY A 97 17.86 15.88 5.91
N GLU A 98 18.06 15.23 4.75
CA GLU A 98 19.25 14.43 4.50
C GLU A 98 20.51 15.30 4.66
N ASN A 99 21.52 14.76 5.35
CA ASN A 99 22.76 15.46 5.61
C ASN A 99 23.82 14.96 4.64
N ASP A 100 23.97 15.65 3.51
CA ASP A 100 24.88 15.26 2.40
C ASP A 100 26.36 15.07 2.83
N ASN A 101 26.73 15.54 4.03
CA ASN A 101 28.08 15.48 4.58
C ASN A 101 28.31 14.29 5.55
N GLU A 102 27.29 13.51 5.90
CA GLU A 102 27.46 12.29 6.68
C GLU A 102 27.62 11.10 5.72
N THR A 103 28.84 10.56 5.62
CA THR A 103 29.18 9.41 4.75
C THR A 103 28.48 8.11 5.15
N GLU A 104 27.83 8.07 6.31
CA GLU A 104 27.07 6.92 6.79
C GLU A 104 25.70 7.39 7.28
N LYS A 105 24.63 6.85 6.69
CA LYS A 105 23.27 6.96 7.23
C LYS A 105 23.27 6.32 8.62
N LYS A 106 23.04 7.12 9.67
CA LYS A 106 23.03 6.63 11.05
C LYS A 106 21.87 5.66 11.26
N GLN A 107 22.19 4.43 11.65
CA GLN A 107 21.24 3.43 12.15
C GLN A 107 20.25 4.07 13.13
N GLY A 108 18.95 3.91 12.89
CA GLY A 108 17.86 4.44 13.71
C GLY A 108 17.59 5.95 13.56
N GLY A 109 18.31 6.65 12.70
CA GLY A 109 18.03 8.07 12.39
C GLY A 109 16.90 8.23 11.38
N ILE A 110 16.03 9.22 11.59
CA ILE A 110 15.01 9.64 10.61
C ILE A 110 15.48 10.94 9.93
N TRP A 111 15.35 10.99 8.60
CA TRP A 111 15.50 12.21 7.82
C TRP A 111 14.36 12.37 6.82
N TYR A 112 14.07 13.61 6.47
CA TYR A 112 12.91 13.95 5.67
C TYR A 112 13.32 14.48 4.31
N ASN A 113 12.60 14.09 3.26
CA ASN A 113 12.68 14.75 1.97
C ASN A 113 11.39 15.49 1.70
N TYR A 114 11.49 16.80 1.49
CA TYR A 114 10.33 17.59 1.09
C TYR A 114 10.03 17.36 -0.39
N LEU A 115 8.82 16.90 -0.67
CA LEU A 115 8.40 16.53 -2.02
C LEU A 115 7.62 17.68 -2.68
N GLY A 116 6.76 18.36 -1.93
CA GLY A 116 5.88 19.39 -2.47
C GLY A 116 4.61 19.59 -1.64
N PHE A 117 3.54 20.02 -2.31
CA PHE A 117 2.29 20.45 -1.68
C PHE A 117 1.08 20.06 -2.52
N TYR A 118 0.00 19.64 -1.87
CA TYR A 118 -1.32 19.39 -2.46
C TYR A 118 -2.26 20.56 -2.12
N PRO A 119 -2.47 21.53 -3.02
CA PRO A 119 -3.30 22.71 -2.73
C PRO A 119 -4.73 22.36 -2.32
N SER A 120 -5.32 21.37 -2.98
CA SER A 120 -6.70 20.93 -2.72
C SER A 120 -6.88 20.31 -1.33
N LEU A 121 -5.85 19.68 -0.80
CA LEU A 121 -5.84 19.16 0.58
C LEU A 121 -5.37 20.19 1.60
N ASP A 122 -4.65 21.22 1.17
CA ASP A 122 -3.87 22.12 2.04
C ASP A 122 -2.84 21.32 2.87
N MET A 123 -2.13 20.40 2.21
CA MET A 123 -1.17 19.50 2.86
C MET A 123 0.19 19.51 2.15
N TYR A 124 1.26 19.63 2.94
CA TYR A 124 2.62 19.34 2.48
C TYR A 124 2.81 17.83 2.36
N ALA A 125 3.67 17.43 1.42
CA ALA A 125 4.10 16.05 1.25
C ALA A 125 5.58 15.93 1.53
N VAL A 126 5.94 14.95 2.35
CA VAL A 126 7.32 14.61 2.67
C VAL A 126 7.50 13.10 2.67
N SER A 127 8.69 12.61 2.34
CA SER A 127 9.07 11.23 2.68
C SER A 127 9.84 11.24 4.00
N ALA A 128 9.50 10.34 4.91
CA ALA A 128 10.19 10.11 6.17
C ALA A 128 11.03 8.83 6.02
N ASN A 129 12.33 9.02 5.89
CA ASN A 129 13.26 7.96 5.55
C ASN A 129 14.06 7.56 6.80
N SER A 130 14.36 6.28 6.93
CA SER A 130 15.14 5.75 8.05
C SER A 130 15.97 4.54 7.62
N VAL A 131 16.98 4.20 8.41
CA VAL A 131 17.75 2.96 8.24
C VAL A 131 17.59 2.10 9.48
N SER A 132 17.24 0.84 9.28
CA SER A 132 17.30 -0.18 10.33
C SER A 132 17.94 -1.46 9.79
N GLU A 133 19.01 -1.91 10.45
CA GLU A 133 19.68 -3.19 10.15
C GLU A 133 20.30 -3.20 8.75
N GLY A 134 20.70 -2.02 8.27
CA GLY A 134 21.23 -1.83 6.92
C GLY A 134 20.16 -1.79 5.82
N ILE A 135 18.88 -1.82 6.18
CA ILE A 135 17.75 -1.71 5.26
C ILE A 135 17.19 -0.28 5.32
N ASP A 136 17.00 0.33 4.15
CA ASP A 136 16.36 1.63 4.00
C ASP A 136 14.83 1.48 4.06
N PHE A 137 14.16 2.34 4.81
CA PHE A 137 12.70 2.44 4.88
C PHE A 137 12.27 3.85 4.54
N SER A 138 11.10 4.00 3.90
CA SER A 138 10.58 5.31 3.50
C SER A 138 9.06 5.35 3.60
N ASP A 139 8.56 6.02 4.64
CA ASP A 139 7.14 6.34 4.78
C ASP A 139 6.79 7.62 4.01
N PHE A 140 5.52 7.75 3.63
CA PHE A 140 5.01 8.99 3.04
C PHE A 140 4.15 9.74 4.07
N GLU A 141 4.46 11.01 4.34
CA GLU A 141 3.72 11.82 5.30
C GLU A 141 3.05 13.02 4.63
N LEU A 142 1.76 13.20 4.94
CA LEU A 142 0.96 14.37 4.60
C LEU A 142 0.80 15.26 5.84
N ILE A 143 1.19 16.52 5.73
CA ILE A 143 1.18 17.48 6.84
C ILE A 143 0.23 18.62 6.50
N ASN A 144 -0.90 18.70 7.20
CA ASN A 144 -1.91 19.72 6.99
C ASN A 144 -1.41 21.10 7.46
N LYS A 145 -1.41 22.05 6.52
CA LYS A 145 -0.92 23.40 6.74
C LYS A 145 -1.83 24.20 7.68
N SER A 146 -3.15 24.06 7.59
CA SER A 146 -4.09 24.82 8.40
C SER A 146 -4.17 24.36 9.87
N ASN A 147 -4.12 23.05 10.13
CA ASN A 147 -4.35 22.51 11.47
C ASN A 147 -3.16 21.73 12.07
N GLY A 148 -2.11 21.45 11.29
CA GLY A 148 -0.92 20.74 11.76
C GLY A 148 -1.11 19.22 11.94
N LYS A 149 -2.24 18.65 11.50
CA LYS A 149 -2.45 17.19 11.50
C LYS A 149 -1.45 16.52 10.56
N ILE A 150 -0.81 15.47 11.03
CA ILE A 150 0.13 14.65 10.26
C ILE A 150 -0.50 13.28 10.03
N VAL A 151 -0.53 12.83 8.78
CA VAL A 151 -0.95 11.48 8.40
C VAL A 151 0.23 10.78 7.74
N LYS A 152 0.64 9.66 8.33
CA LYS A 152 1.69 8.77 7.84
C LYS A 152 1.05 7.62 7.08
N ILE A 153 1.41 7.49 5.81
CA ILE A 153 1.09 6.34 4.97
C ILE A 153 2.30 5.42 5.01
N VAL A 154 2.14 4.26 5.64
CA VAL A 154 3.18 3.23 5.77
C VAL A 154 3.47 2.65 4.40
N SER A 155 4.74 2.56 4.05
CA SER A 155 5.13 1.80 2.87
C SER A 155 4.98 0.30 3.15
N PRO A 156 4.30 -0.45 2.28
CA PRO A 156 4.14 -1.89 2.46
C PRO A 156 5.43 -2.69 2.19
N GLY A 157 6.56 -2.03 1.90
CA GLY A 157 7.85 -2.66 1.68
C GLY A 157 9.04 -1.70 1.88
N ASP A 158 10.22 -2.15 1.47
CA ASP A 158 11.51 -1.53 1.79
C ASP A 158 11.91 -0.36 0.86
N ASP A 159 10.94 0.29 0.22
CA ASP A 159 11.17 1.46 -0.64
C ASP A 159 10.10 2.53 -0.45
N LYS A 160 10.33 3.70 -1.04
CA LYS A 160 9.39 4.81 -1.06
C LYS A 160 8.06 4.45 -1.72
N ILE A 161 7.03 5.10 -1.20
CA ILE A 161 5.77 5.30 -1.89
C ILE A 161 5.97 6.39 -2.96
N GLU A 162 5.49 6.15 -4.17
CA GLU A 162 5.46 7.19 -5.20
C GLU A 162 4.37 8.22 -4.91
N ASN A 163 4.58 9.46 -5.37
CA ASN A 163 3.71 10.59 -5.06
C ASN A 163 2.22 10.26 -5.33
N PRO A 164 1.38 10.28 -4.29
CA PRO A 164 -0.03 9.97 -4.44
C PRO A 164 -0.78 10.90 -5.41
N VAL A 165 -1.83 10.38 -6.02
CA VAL A 165 -2.64 11.08 -7.01
C VAL A 165 -4.07 11.23 -6.50
N LEU A 166 -4.53 12.48 -6.41
CA LEU A 166 -5.87 12.81 -5.97
C LEU A 166 -6.89 12.63 -7.09
N SER A 167 -8.02 12.03 -6.72
CA SER A 167 -9.23 12.01 -7.56
C SER A 167 -9.73 13.43 -7.84
N PRO A 168 -10.46 13.67 -8.94
CA PRO A 168 -10.80 15.03 -9.36
C PRO A 168 -11.78 15.74 -8.40
N GLN A 169 -12.58 15.01 -7.62
CA GLN A 169 -13.50 15.55 -6.62
C GLN A 169 -12.93 15.40 -5.20
N ILE A 170 -11.71 14.87 -5.05
CA ILE A 170 -10.97 14.78 -3.79
C ILE A 170 -11.68 13.84 -2.80
N ASN A 171 -12.38 12.82 -3.28
CA ASN A 171 -12.97 11.79 -2.41
C ASN A 171 -12.02 10.61 -2.20
N TYR A 172 -10.98 10.51 -3.01
CA TYR A 172 -10.00 9.43 -2.99
C TYR A 172 -8.58 9.91 -3.29
N LEU A 173 -7.61 9.20 -2.74
CA LEU A 173 -6.19 9.33 -2.99
C LEU A 173 -5.64 7.95 -3.38
N ALA A 174 -5.02 7.85 -4.55
CA ALA A 174 -4.35 6.65 -5.02
C ALA A 174 -2.84 6.75 -4.79
N TYR A 175 -2.21 5.69 -4.32
CA TYR A 175 -0.76 5.62 -4.15
C TYR A 175 -0.26 4.24 -4.54
N PHE A 176 1.03 4.14 -4.83
CA PHE A 176 1.63 2.87 -5.18
C PHE A 176 3.08 2.77 -4.72
N HIS A 177 3.54 1.53 -4.63
CA HIS A 177 4.89 1.17 -4.30
C HIS A 177 5.31 0.00 -5.21
N ASN A 178 6.46 0.16 -5.86
CA ASN A 178 7.09 -0.90 -6.64
C ASN A 178 8.06 -1.64 -5.72
N GLN A 179 7.84 -2.94 -5.50
CA GLN A 179 8.68 -3.73 -4.60
C GLN A 179 10.12 -3.86 -5.15
N ILE A 180 11.14 -3.86 -4.29
CA ILE A 180 12.54 -3.91 -4.76
C ILE A 180 12.95 -5.32 -5.18
N TYR A 181 12.50 -6.34 -4.43
CA TYR A 181 13.03 -7.70 -4.53
C TYR A 181 12.28 -8.61 -5.51
N ASP A 182 11.08 -8.22 -5.91
CA ASP A 182 10.28 -8.92 -6.89
C ASP A 182 9.83 -7.96 -7.99
N ASN A 183 9.19 -8.49 -9.03
CA ASN A 183 8.66 -7.66 -10.10
C ASN A 183 7.22 -7.20 -9.83
N ASN A 184 6.78 -7.13 -8.56
CA ASN A 184 5.41 -6.79 -8.22
C ASN A 184 5.25 -5.31 -7.83
N SER A 185 4.00 -4.86 -7.83
CA SER A 185 3.64 -3.52 -7.34
C SER A 185 2.43 -3.59 -6.43
N PHE A 186 2.49 -2.90 -5.31
CA PHE A 186 1.32 -2.61 -4.50
C PHE A 186 0.66 -1.32 -4.99
N PHE A 187 -0.67 -1.36 -5.13
CA PHE A 187 -1.50 -0.20 -5.46
C PHE A 187 -2.59 -0.05 -4.39
N GLY A 188 -2.62 1.09 -3.71
CA GLY A 188 -3.55 1.38 -2.63
C GLY A 188 -4.45 2.58 -2.94
N ILE A 189 -5.69 2.53 -2.45
CA ILE A 189 -6.62 3.65 -2.47
C ILE A 189 -7.05 3.96 -1.06
N LEU A 190 -6.88 5.23 -0.70
CA LEU A 190 -7.44 5.84 0.49
C LEU A 190 -8.70 6.59 0.13
N LYS A 191 -9.74 6.46 0.96
CA LYS A 191 -10.92 7.31 0.92
C LYS A 191 -10.69 8.54 1.77
N ILE A 192 -11.13 9.68 1.27
CA ILE A 192 -11.08 10.99 1.90
C ILE A 192 -12.50 11.37 2.30
N ASP A 193 -12.71 11.76 3.55
CA ASP A 193 -14.01 12.25 4.00
C ASP A 193 -14.13 13.78 3.93
N SER A 194 -15.27 14.32 4.38
CA SER A 194 -15.52 15.76 4.38
C SER A 194 -14.56 16.57 5.26
N ASN A 195 -13.95 15.94 6.27
CA ASN A 195 -12.95 16.55 7.15
C ASN A 195 -11.53 16.41 6.60
N LYS A 196 -11.38 15.79 5.42
CA LYS A 196 -10.11 15.39 4.80
C LYS A 196 -9.35 14.34 5.61
N ASP A 197 -10.06 13.56 6.42
CA ASP A 197 -9.49 12.39 7.07
C ASP A 197 -9.37 11.24 6.06
N LEU A 198 -8.28 10.48 6.19
CA LEU A 198 -7.88 9.44 5.24
C LEU A 198 -8.10 8.07 5.88
N ARG A 199 -8.62 7.12 5.10
CA ARG A 199 -8.80 5.73 5.53
C ARG A 199 -8.58 4.75 4.38
N GLU A 200 -8.04 3.59 4.67
CA GLU A 200 -7.88 2.50 3.70
C GLU A 200 -9.23 2.13 3.07
N TYR A 201 -9.26 1.94 1.75
CA TYR A 201 -10.49 1.66 1.01
C TYR A 201 -10.41 0.40 0.16
N LYS A 202 -9.47 0.37 -0.79
CA LYS A 202 -9.24 -0.78 -1.67
C LYS A 202 -7.77 -0.87 -2.05
N SER A 203 -7.34 -2.05 -2.48
CA SER A 203 -5.99 -2.26 -3.00
C SER A 203 -5.95 -3.29 -4.12
N LEU A 204 -4.80 -3.37 -4.77
CA LEU A 204 -4.45 -4.40 -5.73
C LEU A 204 -2.95 -4.66 -5.64
N ILE A 205 -2.56 -5.93 -5.75
CA ILE A 205 -1.19 -6.32 -6.05
C ILE A 205 -1.15 -6.62 -7.55
N LEU A 206 -0.32 -5.89 -8.28
CA LEU A 206 -0.03 -6.22 -9.67
C LEU A 206 1.20 -7.12 -9.69
N GLU A 207 0.98 -8.41 -9.94
CA GLU A 207 2.05 -9.39 -10.02
C GLU A 207 2.83 -9.24 -11.33
N ASN A 208 4.15 -9.32 -11.27
CA ASN A 208 5.05 -9.23 -12.42
C ASN A 208 4.98 -7.91 -13.23
N PHE A 209 4.42 -6.86 -12.65
CA PHE A 209 4.42 -5.52 -13.21
C PHE A 209 5.03 -4.49 -12.26
N LYS A 210 5.72 -3.50 -12.85
CA LYS A 210 6.07 -2.21 -12.23
C LYS A 210 5.12 -1.13 -12.71
N ILE A 211 4.58 -0.35 -11.78
CA ILE A 211 3.73 0.80 -12.10
C ILE A 211 4.63 2.00 -12.41
N TYR A 212 4.31 2.71 -13.50
CA TYR A 212 5.02 3.90 -13.96
C TYR A 212 4.17 5.16 -13.87
N GLN A 213 2.85 5.03 -13.97
CA GLN A 213 1.96 6.17 -13.94
C GLN A 213 0.57 5.77 -13.45
N VAL A 214 -0.02 6.66 -12.66
CA VAL A 214 -1.39 6.54 -12.18
C VAL A 214 -2.10 7.85 -12.48
N ASN A 215 -3.31 7.76 -13.00
CA ASN A 215 -4.18 8.91 -13.25
C ASN A 215 -5.63 8.57 -12.90
N TRP A 216 -6.45 9.60 -12.79
CA TRP A 216 -7.89 9.47 -12.69
C TRP A 216 -8.52 9.90 -14.01
N SER A 217 -9.54 9.18 -14.45
CA SER A 217 -10.43 9.62 -15.54
C SER A 217 -11.65 10.37 -14.99
N ASP A 218 -12.08 10.02 -13.79
CA ASP A 218 -13.09 10.70 -12.98
C ASP A 218 -12.85 10.34 -11.51
N ASP A 219 -13.81 10.56 -10.61
CA ASP A 219 -13.64 10.28 -9.19
C ASP A 219 -13.61 8.78 -8.81
N HIS A 220 -14.00 7.92 -9.74
CA HIS A 220 -14.17 6.49 -9.50
C HIS A 220 -13.37 5.62 -10.46
N LEU A 221 -12.96 6.14 -11.61
CA LEU A 221 -12.20 5.41 -12.61
C LEU A 221 -10.71 5.79 -12.54
N ILE A 222 -9.89 4.85 -12.05
CA ILE A 222 -8.43 4.96 -12.05
C ILE A 222 -7.85 4.39 -13.35
N LEU A 223 -6.75 4.96 -13.80
CA LEU A 223 -5.96 4.55 -14.95
C LEU A 223 -4.54 4.23 -14.48
N ILE A 224 -3.99 3.11 -14.95
CA ILE A 224 -2.66 2.62 -14.54
C ILE A 224 -1.84 2.33 -15.79
N LYS A 225 -0.61 2.86 -15.85
CA LYS A 225 0.42 2.49 -16.82
C LYS A 225 1.45 1.63 -16.11
N ALA A 226 1.68 0.43 -16.62
CA ALA A 226 2.62 -0.52 -16.03
C ALA A 226 3.46 -1.23 -17.09
N SER A 227 4.54 -1.88 -16.65
CA SER A 227 5.49 -2.57 -17.52
C SER A 227 6.03 -3.82 -16.84
N THR A 228 6.30 -4.86 -17.62
CA THR A 228 6.96 -6.09 -17.15
C THR A 228 8.46 -6.12 -17.44
N ASP A 229 8.99 -5.22 -18.28
CA ASP A 229 10.32 -5.33 -18.90
C ASP A 229 11.24 -4.13 -18.64
N GLY A 230 11.05 -3.47 -17.48
CA GLY A 230 11.84 -2.30 -17.09
C GLY A 230 11.51 -1.03 -17.87
N GLY A 231 10.32 -0.94 -18.45
CA GLY A 231 9.80 0.25 -19.11
C GLY A 231 10.09 0.32 -20.61
N LYS A 232 10.42 -0.81 -21.24
CA LYS A 232 10.61 -0.90 -22.69
C LYS A 232 9.27 -1.03 -23.41
N THR A 233 8.34 -1.78 -22.82
CA THR A 233 6.96 -1.91 -23.30
C THR A 233 5.98 -1.60 -22.18
N PHE A 234 4.84 -1.00 -22.53
CA PHE A 234 3.83 -0.60 -21.56
C PHE A 234 2.49 -1.27 -21.84
N LYS A 235 1.84 -1.66 -20.75
CA LYS A 235 0.42 -2.00 -20.70
C LYS A 235 -0.34 -0.92 -19.95
N TYR A 236 -1.59 -0.75 -20.34
CA TYR A 236 -2.47 0.27 -19.79
C TYR A 236 -3.72 -0.40 -19.25
N TYR A 237 -4.15 0.02 -18.07
CA TYR A 237 -5.30 -0.55 -17.39
C TYR A 237 -6.23 0.55 -16.91
N ARG A 238 -7.51 0.20 -16.75
CA ARG A 238 -8.48 0.98 -15.99
C ARG A 238 -9.05 0.15 -14.85
N SER A 239 -9.48 0.80 -13.78
CA SER A 239 -10.23 0.16 -12.71
C SER A 239 -11.31 1.10 -12.17
N ASP A 240 -12.54 0.62 -12.10
CA ASP A 240 -13.63 1.33 -11.45
C ASP A 240 -13.64 0.94 -9.96
N ILE A 241 -13.33 1.89 -9.08
CA ILE A 241 -13.22 1.65 -7.64
C ILE A 241 -14.58 1.42 -6.98
N LEU A 242 -15.68 1.83 -7.62
CA LEU A 242 -17.04 1.57 -7.16
C LEU A 242 -17.58 0.25 -7.69
N SER A 243 -16.98 -0.29 -8.76
CA SER A 243 -17.28 -1.65 -9.16
C SER A 243 -17.09 -2.53 -7.92
N LYS A 244 -18.18 -3.16 -7.51
CA LYS A 244 -18.05 -4.32 -6.64
C LYS A 244 -17.23 -5.33 -7.44
N ASN A 245 -16.53 -6.24 -6.77
CA ASN A 245 -16.04 -7.44 -7.44
C ASN A 245 -17.25 -8.22 -7.96
N ILE A 246 -17.83 -7.77 -9.07
CA ILE A 246 -18.85 -8.49 -9.81
C ILE A 246 -18.14 -9.56 -10.65
N ASN A 247 -16.84 -9.39 -10.92
CA ASN A 247 -16.03 -10.35 -11.66
C ASN A 247 -14.80 -10.84 -10.87
N GLN A 248 -15.06 -11.38 -9.68
CA GLN A 248 -14.35 -12.58 -9.19
C GLN A 248 -15.35 -13.72 -8.90
N GLY A 249 -16.57 -13.63 -9.46
CA GLY A 249 -17.64 -14.60 -9.26
C GLY A 249 -18.53 -14.85 -10.47
N LEU A 250 -18.21 -14.29 -11.65
CA LEU A 250 -19.00 -14.48 -12.87
C LEU A 250 -18.21 -15.01 -14.08
N GLU A 251 -16.88 -14.98 -14.08
CA GLU A 251 -16.05 -15.74 -15.06
C GLU A 251 -15.34 -16.95 -14.44
N GLU A 252 -14.98 -16.95 -13.15
CA GLU A 252 -14.47 -18.16 -12.46
C GLU A 252 -15.57 -19.20 -12.16
N LYS A 253 -16.85 -18.86 -12.39
CA LYS A 253 -17.97 -19.75 -12.12
C LYS A 253 -17.97 -20.98 -13.02
N GLU A 254 -17.49 -20.87 -14.26
CA GLU A 254 -17.56 -21.98 -15.22
C GLU A 254 -16.32 -22.90 -15.19
N GLU A 255 -15.15 -22.43 -14.77
CA GLU A 255 -13.92 -23.21 -14.88
C GLU A 255 -13.81 -24.32 -13.82
N TRP A 256 -14.13 -23.99 -12.57
CA TRP A 256 -14.10 -24.92 -11.43
C TRP A 256 -15.41 -25.68 -11.25
N GLU A 257 -16.51 -25.28 -11.89
CA GLU A 257 -17.77 -26.01 -11.78
C GLU A 257 -17.58 -27.43 -12.31
N GLY A 258 -17.96 -28.41 -11.51
CA GLY A 258 -17.89 -29.80 -11.90
C GLY A 258 -17.83 -30.77 -10.72
N THR A 259 -17.83 -32.05 -11.07
CA THR A 259 -17.61 -33.14 -10.11
C THR A 259 -16.22 -33.71 -10.30
N TYR A 260 -15.49 -33.82 -9.20
CA TYR A 260 -14.10 -34.22 -9.15
C TYR A 260 -13.95 -35.45 -8.26
N HIS A 261 -13.04 -36.35 -8.65
CA HIS A 261 -12.79 -37.59 -7.94
C HIS A 261 -11.30 -37.85 -7.84
N SER A 262 -10.84 -38.17 -6.63
CA SER A 262 -9.51 -38.68 -6.38
C SER A 262 -9.62 -39.94 -5.53
N GLU A 263 -8.79 -40.93 -5.84
CA GLU A 263 -8.64 -42.14 -5.05
C GLU A 263 -7.16 -42.48 -4.88
N ALA A 264 -6.79 -42.92 -3.68
CA ALA A 264 -5.50 -43.56 -3.42
C ALA A 264 -5.65 -44.75 -2.50
N ILE A 265 -4.65 -45.60 -2.58
CA ILE A 265 -4.47 -46.75 -1.70
C ILE A 265 -3.12 -46.54 -1.02
N ASN A 266 -3.09 -46.53 0.31
CA ASN A 266 -1.85 -46.39 1.07
C ASN A 266 -1.08 -47.72 1.15
N ARG A 267 0.06 -47.74 1.86
CA ARG A 267 0.91 -48.94 1.98
C ARG A 267 0.22 -50.13 2.68
N ASP A 268 -0.79 -49.86 3.50
CA ASP A 268 -1.53 -50.87 4.26
C ASP A 268 -2.79 -51.35 3.52
N ASN A 269 -2.90 -51.03 2.22
CA ASN A 269 -4.07 -51.28 1.37
C ASN A 269 -5.36 -50.57 1.81
N ALA A 270 -5.29 -49.60 2.74
CA ALA A 270 -6.43 -48.78 3.09
C ALA A 270 -6.72 -47.80 1.94
N LYS A 271 -7.98 -47.73 1.52
CA LYS A 271 -8.43 -46.90 0.42
C LYS A 271 -9.02 -45.60 0.94
N THR A 272 -8.54 -44.47 0.43
CA THR A 272 -9.13 -43.15 0.70
C THR A 272 -9.64 -42.53 -0.61
N VAL A 273 -10.87 -42.01 -0.58
CA VAL A 273 -11.54 -41.40 -1.71
C VAL A 273 -12.01 -39.99 -1.36
N PHE A 274 -11.78 -39.05 -2.27
CA PHE A 274 -12.34 -37.71 -2.22
C PHE A 274 -13.26 -37.50 -3.42
N ASP A 275 -14.55 -37.28 -3.13
CA ASP A 275 -15.55 -36.83 -4.10
C ASP A 275 -15.90 -35.38 -3.82
N ILE A 276 -15.50 -34.48 -4.72
CA ILE A 276 -15.65 -33.04 -4.57
C ILE A 276 -16.62 -32.54 -5.64
N ASN A 277 -17.70 -31.89 -5.23
CA ASN A 277 -18.66 -31.27 -6.13
C ASN A 277 -18.62 -29.76 -5.94
N ILE A 278 -18.18 -29.05 -6.97
CA ILE A 278 -18.08 -27.60 -6.99
C ILE A 278 -19.23 -27.10 -7.86
N LYS A 279 -20.25 -26.49 -7.23
CA LYS A 279 -21.31 -25.76 -7.95
C LYS A 279 -20.93 -24.29 -8.15
N SER A 280 -20.15 -23.77 -7.20
CA SER A 280 -19.52 -22.45 -7.22
C SER A 280 -18.48 -22.40 -6.10
N LEU A 281 -17.59 -21.41 -6.11
CA LEU A 281 -16.63 -21.23 -5.01
C LEU A 281 -17.29 -20.98 -3.64
N ASP A 282 -18.55 -20.53 -3.61
CA ASP A 282 -19.33 -20.38 -2.36
C ASP A 282 -20.19 -21.60 -2.01
N ASN A 283 -20.17 -22.66 -2.84
CA ASN A 283 -21.01 -23.84 -2.68
C ASN A 283 -20.29 -25.09 -3.17
N ILE A 284 -19.45 -25.62 -2.29
CA ILE A 284 -18.73 -26.87 -2.48
C ILE A 284 -19.26 -27.91 -1.50
N SER A 285 -19.35 -29.15 -1.95
CA SER A 285 -19.52 -30.31 -1.08
C SER A 285 -18.40 -31.31 -1.29
N ILE A 286 -17.92 -31.87 -0.19
CA ILE A 286 -16.86 -32.89 -0.18
C ILE A 286 -17.40 -34.12 0.54
N ASN A 287 -17.29 -35.27 -0.09
CA ASN A 287 -17.45 -36.56 0.57
C ASN A 287 -16.10 -37.25 0.65
N ILE A 288 -15.78 -37.75 1.83
CA ILE A 288 -14.55 -38.48 2.10
C ILE A 288 -14.94 -39.89 2.53
N ASP A 289 -14.38 -40.89 1.87
CA ASP A 289 -14.49 -42.30 2.26
C ASP A 289 -13.08 -42.78 2.60
N ASP A 290 -12.80 -42.95 3.89
CA ASP A 290 -11.53 -43.43 4.42
C ASP A 290 -11.71 -44.84 4.98
N ASP A 291 -11.36 -45.82 4.15
CA ASP A 291 -11.49 -47.26 4.41
C ASP A 291 -12.89 -47.68 4.91
N GLY A 292 -13.94 -47.09 4.33
CA GLY A 292 -15.34 -47.33 4.68
C GLY A 292 -15.91 -46.36 5.72
N SER A 293 -15.07 -45.56 6.38
CA SER A 293 -15.51 -44.45 7.22
C SER A 293 -15.90 -43.26 6.35
N LYS A 294 -17.15 -42.80 6.45
CA LYS A 294 -17.70 -41.79 5.55
C LYS A 294 -17.97 -40.48 6.26
N GLU A 295 -17.44 -39.40 5.70
CA GLU A 295 -17.70 -38.03 6.14
C GLU A 295 -18.20 -37.19 4.97
N SER A 296 -19.10 -36.26 5.26
CA SER A 296 -19.70 -35.39 4.25
C SER A 296 -19.76 -33.96 4.76
N TYR A 297 -19.29 -33.03 3.93
CA TYR A 297 -19.24 -31.62 4.20
C TYR A 297 -19.93 -30.87 3.06
N SER A 298 -20.71 -29.83 3.37
CA SER A 298 -21.49 -29.09 2.38
C SER A 298 -21.58 -27.61 2.73
N ASN A 299 -21.92 -26.78 1.73
CA ASN A 299 -21.92 -25.32 1.83
C ASN A 299 -20.54 -24.74 2.21
N ILE A 300 -19.48 -25.41 1.76
CA ILE A 300 -18.11 -24.96 1.99
C ILE A 300 -17.79 -23.84 0.99
N LYS A 301 -17.06 -22.84 1.47
CA LYS A 301 -16.49 -21.76 0.67
C LYS A 301 -15.02 -22.05 0.36
N ALA A 302 -14.63 -21.82 -0.87
CA ALA A 302 -13.24 -21.80 -1.30
C ALA A 302 -12.68 -20.38 -1.29
N GLU A 303 -11.39 -20.29 -1.03
CA GLU A 303 -10.58 -19.09 -1.20
C GLU A 303 -9.74 -19.26 -2.48
N THR A 304 -9.85 -18.31 -3.41
CA THR A 304 -8.99 -18.28 -4.61
C THR A 304 -7.58 -17.85 -4.20
N ILE A 305 -6.59 -18.73 -4.41
CA ILE A 305 -5.18 -18.41 -4.16
C ILE A 305 -4.59 -17.71 -5.39
N ASN A 306 -4.88 -18.25 -6.58
CA ASN A 306 -4.62 -17.63 -7.87
C ASN A 306 -5.56 -18.24 -8.93
N LYS A 307 -5.45 -17.82 -10.20
CA LYS A 307 -6.33 -18.30 -11.30
C LYS A 307 -6.38 -19.83 -11.47
N ASP A 308 -5.29 -20.51 -11.12
CA ASP A 308 -5.14 -21.95 -11.31
C ASP A 308 -5.22 -22.72 -9.99
N LYS A 309 -5.47 -22.06 -8.84
CA LYS A 309 -5.43 -22.71 -7.53
C LYS A 309 -6.44 -22.14 -6.55
N ILE A 310 -7.22 -23.05 -5.95
CA ILE A 310 -8.18 -22.73 -4.89
C ILE A 310 -7.85 -23.49 -3.61
N LYS A 311 -8.17 -22.90 -2.47
CA LYS A 311 -8.05 -23.47 -1.13
C LYS A 311 -9.44 -23.74 -0.59
N VAL A 312 -9.66 -24.95 -0.06
CA VAL A 312 -10.94 -25.37 0.51
C VAL A 312 -10.72 -25.81 1.95
N ILE A 313 -11.31 -25.07 2.89
CA ILE A 313 -11.30 -25.42 4.32
C ILE A 313 -12.64 -26.09 4.63
N TYR A 314 -12.66 -27.42 4.61
CA TYR A 314 -13.88 -28.20 4.82
C TYR A 314 -14.16 -28.47 6.30
N ASN A 315 -13.14 -28.41 7.17
CA ASN A 315 -13.31 -28.53 8.61
C ASN A 315 -12.26 -27.72 9.40
N SER A 316 -12.59 -26.50 9.81
CA SER A 316 -11.68 -25.63 10.55
C SER A 316 -11.43 -26.05 12.00
N SER A 317 -12.10 -27.09 12.50
CA SER A 317 -11.92 -27.58 13.88
C SER A 317 -10.77 -28.59 14.01
N PHE A 318 -10.20 -29.06 12.89
CA PHE A 318 -9.05 -29.94 12.92
C PHE A 318 -7.75 -29.16 13.09
N GLU A 319 -6.82 -29.73 13.87
CA GLU A 319 -5.48 -29.20 14.07
C GLU A 319 -4.61 -29.41 12.81
N ASP A 320 -3.48 -28.70 12.72
CA ASP A 320 -2.44 -28.88 11.69
C ASP A 320 -2.94 -28.84 10.23
N ASP A 321 -3.96 -28.03 9.95
CA ASP A 321 -4.57 -27.88 8.62
C ASP A 321 -5.16 -29.18 8.04
N MET A 322 -5.49 -30.16 8.90
CA MET A 322 -6.11 -31.43 8.49
C MET A 322 -7.51 -31.27 7.87
N GLY A 323 -8.15 -30.13 8.07
CA GLY A 323 -9.42 -29.80 7.39
C GLY A 323 -9.25 -28.95 6.14
N THR A 324 -8.03 -28.83 5.61
CA THR A 324 -7.69 -27.96 4.48
C THR A 324 -7.14 -28.78 3.32
N ILE A 325 -7.71 -28.58 2.14
CA ILE A 325 -7.16 -29.07 0.87
C ILE A 325 -6.97 -27.91 -0.11
N TYR A 326 -6.13 -28.14 -1.11
CA TYR A 326 -5.95 -27.27 -2.26
C TYR A 326 -6.32 -28.04 -3.52
N ILE A 327 -6.94 -27.34 -4.46
CA ILE A 327 -7.20 -27.87 -5.80
C ILE A 327 -6.46 -26.98 -6.78
N GLU A 328 -5.61 -27.58 -7.59
CA GLU A 328 -4.76 -26.88 -8.54
C GLU A 328 -5.00 -27.41 -9.95
N LYS A 329 -5.04 -26.51 -10.92
CA LYS A 329 -5.16 -26.78 -12.35
C LYS A 329 -3.79 -26.55 -12.98
N SER A 330 -3.29 -27.55 -13.70
CA SER A 330 -2.09 -27.41 -14.53
C SER A 330 -2.41 -27.98 -15.91
N ASP A 331 -2.39 -27.11 -16.92
CA ASP A 331 -2.88 -27.40 -18.27
C ASP A 331 -4.34 -27.91 -18.24
N ASP A 332 -4.59 -29.12 -18.72
CA ASP A 332 -5.91 -29.78 -18.73
C ASP A 332 -6.08 -30.79 -17.57
N LYS A 333 -5.22 -30.73 -16.54
CA LYS A 333 -5.24 -31.65 -15.40
C LYS A 333 -5.52 -30.92 -14.11
N PHE A 334 -6.16 -31.63 -13.18
CA PHE A 334 -6.40 -31.15 -11.83
C PHE A 334 -5.66 -32.02 -10.82
N TYR A 335 -5.26 -31.40 -9.73
CA TYR A 335 -4.54 -32.01 -8.63
C TYR A 335 -5.18 -31.59 -7.31
N ILE A 336 -5.18 -32.50 -6.35
CA ILE A 336 -5.58 -32.25 -4.96
C ILE A 336 -4.35 -32.36 -4.07
N SER A 337 -4.16 -31.42 -3.17
CA SER A 337 -3.04 -31.39 -2.23
C SER A 337 -3.45 -30.87 -0.85
N GLY A 338 -2.55 -30.97 0.13
CA GLY A 338 -2.78 -30.52 1.51
C GLY A 338 -2.34 -31.55 2.54
N THR A 339 -2.42 -31.19 3.83
CA THR A 339 -2.04 -32.08 4.94
C THR A 339 -2.77 -33.43 4.89
N PRO A 340 -4.08 -33.51 4.59
CA PRO A 340 -4.78 -34.80 4.47
C PRO A 340 -4.20 -35.69 3.37
N ILE A 341 -3.79 -35.09 2.25
CA ILE A 341 -3.23 -35.81 1.10
C ILE A 341 -1.83 -36.34 1.42
N TYR A 342 -1.02 -35.55 2.13
CA TYR A 342 0.31 -35.97 2.56
C TYR A 342 0.28 -37.20 3.45
N LEU A 343 -0.70 -37.32 4.35
CA LEU A 343 -0.80 -38.47 5.25
C LEU A 343 -1.21 -39.76 4.53
N ILE A 344 -1.97 -39.64 3.44
CA ILE A 344 -2.34 -40.78 2.59
C ILE A 344 -1.12 -41.28 1.81
N ASN A 345 -0.28 -40.35 1.31
CA ASN A 345 0.89 -40.68 0.51
C ASN A 345 2.16 -39.93 0.97
N PRO A 346 2.80 -40.37 2.08
CA PRO A 346 3.97 -39.69 2.63
C PRO A 346 5.11 -39.57 1.61
N GLY A 347 5.51 -38.33 1.35
CA GLY A 347 6.55 -37.99 0.36
C GLY A 347 6.03 -37.48 -0.99
N ASN A 348 4.72 -37.50 -1.20
CA ASN A 348 4.06 -36.79 -2.29
C ASN A 348 2.81 -36.06 -1.78
N ASN A 349 2.87 -34.73 -1.78
CA ASN A 349 1.81 -33.90 -1.22
C ASN A 349 0.64 -33.67 -2.19
N GLU A 350 0.71 -34.25 -3.39
CA GLU A 350 -0.25 -34.01 -4.46
C GLU A 350 -0.73 -35.34 -5.08
N MET A 351 -2.03 -35.39 -5.35
CA MET A 351 -2.67 -36.52 -6.02
C MET A 351 -3.45 -36.04 -7.24
N PRO A 352 -3.54 -36.85 -8.31
CA PRO A 352 -4.39 -36.53 -9.44
C PRO A 352 -5.87 -36.40 -9.01
N LEU A 353 -6.54 -35.39 -9.55
CA LEU A 353 -7.96 -35.16 -9.35
C LEU A 353 -8.65 -35.21 -10.72
N LYS A 354 -9.56 -36.16 -10.91
CA LYS A 354 -10.24 -36.37 -12.19
C LYS A 354 -11.56 -35.61 -12.21
N LYS A 355 -11.71 -34.65 -13.13
CA LYS A 355 -13.01 -34.03 -13.45
C LYS A 355 -13.88 -35.04 -14.22
N ILE A 356 -15.02 -35.42 -13.65
CA ILE A 356 -15.95 -36.44 -14.19
C ILE A 356 -17.07 -35.79 -15.01
N LYS A 357 -17.53 -34.61 -14.62
CA LYS A 357 -18.60 -33.85 -15.27
C LYS A 357 -18.32 -32.37 -15.22
#